data_AF-A0A969HSE8-F1
#
_entry.id   AF-A0A969HSE8-F1
#
_cell.length_a   1.000
_cell.length_b   1.000
_cell.length_c   1.000
_cell.angle_alpha   90.00
_cell.angle_beta   90.00
_cell.angle_gamma   90.00
#
_symmetry.space_group_name_H-M   'P 1'
#
loop_
_entity.id
_entity.type
_entity.pdbx_description
1 polymer ?
#
loop_
_entity_poly.entity_id
_entity_poly.type
_entity_poly.pdbx_seq_one_letter_code
_entity_poly.pdbx_strand_id
1 'polypeptide(L)'
;MEDILIEKTSKTPCVSFSYEQNALEIKGVSIPEDADSFYAPLMEWVSRYVQEKKNQKTIMVLKLVYFNTSTSDYLVTMLKNLKKLKDQPLSDEADLAEQSPEWEEKSGLASSLTLDAVHSNHHPEENEAATQADALLSPEDAAGEENPGVKMDGEHPLRILWYYEEE
;
A
#
# COMPACT_ATOMS: atom_id res chain seq x y z
N MET A 1 22.19 5.31 -7.01
CA MET A 1 22.30 6.73 -6.59
C MET A 1 23.32 6.85 -5.47
N GLU A 2 23.70 8.06 -5.06
CA GLU A 2 24.45 8.28 -3.80
C GLU A 2 23.50 8.22 -2.59
N ASP A 3 24.01 7.72 -1.46
CA ASP A 3 23.27 7.65 -0.18
C ASP A 3 23.17 9.05 0.45
N ILE A 4 22.05 9.34 1.13
CA ILE A 4 21.88 10.58 1.90
C ILE A 4 22.11 10.30 3.37
N LEU A 5 23.01 11.06 3.99
CA LEU A 5 23.18 11.14 5.44
C LEU A 5 23.11 12.61 5.87
N ILE A 6 22.11 12.94 6.70
CA ILE A 6 21.94 14.25 7.32
C ILE A 6 21.94 14.05 8.83
N GLU A 7 22.83 14.74 9.53
CA GLU A 7 22.90 14.72 11.00
C GLU A 7 21.70 15.45 11.63
N LYS A 8 21.21 14.93 12.76
CA LYS A 8 20.14 15.60 13.51
C LYS A 8 20.61 16.93 14.11
N THR A 9 19.69 17.89 14.20
CA THR A 9 19.88 19.11 15.00
C THR A 9 18.81 19.20 16.08
N SER A 10 18.69 20.34 16.76
CA SER A 10 17.57 20.63 17.66
C SER A 10 16.23 20.85 16.93
N LYS A 11 16.24 21.07 15.61
CA LYS A 11 15.05 21.36 14.80
C LYS A 11 14.88 20.46 13.57
N THR A 12 15.91 19.75 13.14
CA THR A 12 15.88 18.88 11.95
C THR A 12 16.17 17.43 12.32
N PRO A 13 15.50 16.46 11.69
CA PRO A 13 15.72 15.06 11.97
C PRO A 13 17.07 14.61 11.39
N CYS A 14 17.59 13.50 11.93
CA CYS A 14 18.55 12.68 11.22
C CYS A 14 17.83 12.03 10.02
N VAL A 15 18.49 12.00 8.86
CA VAL A 15 18.01 11.30 7.68
C VAL A 15 19.10 10.38 7.16
N SER A 16 18.76 9.11 6.95
CA SER A 16 19.67 8.09 6.42
C SER A 16 18.96 7.31 5.33
N PHE A 17 19.21 7.64 4.07
CA PHE A 17 18.67 6.92 2.91
C PHE A 17 19.79 6.15 2.23
N SER A 18 19.77 4.81 2.34
CA SER A 18 20.72 3.94 1.66
C SER A 18 20.11 3.29 0.42
N TYR A 19 20.71 3.60 -0.74
CA TYR A 19 20.32 3.08 -2.03
C TYR A 19 20.64 1.59 -2.15
N GLU A 20 21.77 1.13 -1.63
CA GLU A 20 22.16 -0.30 -1.72
C GLU A 20 21.34 -1.17 -0.76
N GLN A 21 21.06 -0.69 0.45
CA GLN A 21 20.29 -1.45 1.45
C GLN A 21 18.77 -1.38 1.25
N ASN A 22 18.28 -0.58 0.29
CA ASN A 22 16.85 -0.27 0.11
C ASN A 22 16.17 0.21 1.41
N ALA A 23 16.92 0.96 2.23
CA ALA A 23 16.53 1.33 3.59
C ALA A 23 16.55 2.86 3.75
N LEU A 24 15.41 3.42 4.16
CA LEU A 24 15.23 4.85 4.38
C LEU A 24 14.84 5.06 5.84
N GLU A 25 15.55 5.92 6.58
CA GLU A 25 15.22 6.30 7.95
C GLU A 25 15.13 7.83 8.10
N ILE A 26 14.11 8.29 8.84
CA ILE A 26 14.03 9.65 9.38
C ILE A 26 13.78 9.56 10.89
N LYS A 27 14.68 10.16 11.69
CA LYS A 27 14.65 10.09 13.16
C LYS A 27 14.82 11.45 13.85
N GLY A 28 14.04 11.73 14.88
CA GLY A 28 14.21 12.87 15.79
C GLY A 28 13.08 13.91 15.71
N VAL A 29 13.44 15.19 15.82
CA VAL A 29 12.49 16.32 15.77
C VAL A 29 12.54 16.96 14.39
N SER A 30 11.39 17.22 13.77
CA SER A 30 11.28 17.88 12.47
C SER A 30 10.39 19.12 12.51
N ILE A 31 11.03 20.23 12.87
CA ILE A 31 10.49 21.60 12.85
C ILE A 31 11.46 22.54 12.09
N PRO A 32 11.86 22.20 10.84
CA PRO A 32 12.76 23.05 10.05
C PRO A 32 12.17 24.45 9.88
N GLU A 33 13.03 25.47 9.94
CA GLU A 33 12.63 26.87 9.71
C GLU A 33 12.23 27.10 8.25
N ASP A 34 12.90 26.42 7.33
CA ASP A 34 12.54 26.28 5.93
C ASP A 34 12.37 24.79 5.61
N ALA A 35 11.11 24.35 5.54
CA ALA A 35 10.77 22.97 5.22
C ALA A 35 11.01 22.63 3.74
N ASP A 36 10.89 23.61 2.84
CA ASP A 36 11.02 23.40 1.41
C ASP A 36 12.48 23.13 1.04
N SER A 37 13.40 23.96 1.53
CA SER A 37 14.84 23.74 1.35
C SER A 37 15.34 22.44 2.00
N PHE A 38 14.73 22.02 3.13
CA PHE A 38 15.11 20.76 3.79
C PHE A 38 14.59 19.51 3.05
N TYR A 39 13.31 19.50 2.65
CA TYR A 39 12.68 18.31 2.06
C TYR A 39 12.82 18.20 0.55
N ALA A 40 13.04 19.29 -0.20
CA ALA A 40 13.25 19.23 -1.66
C ALA A 40 14.29 18.19 -2.12
N PRO A 41 15.54 18.13 -1.58
CA PRO A 41 16.51 17.10 -1.99
C PRO A 41 16.08 15.68 -1.61
N LEU A 42 15.37 15.51 -0.49
CA LEU A 42 14.85 14.21 -0.04
C LEU A 42 13.72 13.71 -0.96
N MET A 43 12.85 14.62 -1.39
CA MET A 43 11.76 14.34 -2.32
C MET A 43 12.27 14.03 -3.72
N GLU A 44 13.31 14.72 -4.19
CA GLU A 44 13.98 14.39 -5.45
C GLU A 44 14.64 13.01 -5.38
N TRP A 45 15.36 12.71 -4.30
CA TRP A 45 15.97 11.39 -4.09
C TRP A 45 14.92 10.28 -4.12
N VAL A 46 13.84 10.42 -3.34
CA VAL A 46 12.73 9.44 -3.32
C VAL A 46 12.08 9.29 -4.70
N SER A 47 11.91 10.38 -5.45
CA SER A 47 11.36 10.34 -6.81
C SER A 47 12.22 9.51 -7.78
N ARG A 48 13.55 9.67 -7.73
CA ARG A 48 14.49 8.89 -8.55
C ARG A 48 14.58 7.43 -8.07
N TYR A 49 14.69 7.21 -6.76
CA TYR A 49 14.74 5.89 -6.14
C TYR A 49 13.57 4.99 -6.59
N VAL A 50 12.35 5.53 -6.57
CA VAL A 50 11.13 4.79 -6.97
C VAL A 50 11.12 4.42 -8.46
N GLN A 51 11.79 5.20 -9.32
CA GLN A 51 11.93 4.90 -10.74
C GLN A 51 12.98 3.81 -11.01
N GLU A 52 14.07 3.80 -10.24
CA GLU A 52 15.19 2.87 -10.41
C GLU A 52 14.94 1.51 -9.71
N LYS A 53 14.40 1.50 -8.48
CA LYS A 53 14.29 0.32 -7.60
C LYS A 53 12.93 -0.40 -7.72
N LYS A 54 12.47 -0.63 -8.94
CA LYS A 54 11.22 -1.39 -9.21
C LYS A 54 11.30 -2.80 -8.62
N ASN A 55 10.21 -3.27 -8.00
CA ASN A 55 10.09 -4.60 -7.36
C ASN A 55 11.10 -4.89 -6.22
N GLN A 56 11.80 -3.88 -5.68
CA GLN A 56 12.75 -4.08 -4.58
C GLN A 56 12.09 -3.82 -3.23
N LYS A 57 12.19 -4.80 -2.32
CA LYS A 57 11.70 -4.64 -0.95
C LYS A 57 12.40 -3.48 -0.29
N THR A 58 11.62 -2.46 0.06
CA THR A 58 12.08 -1.17 0.59
C THR A 58 11.53 -0.99 1.99
N ILE A 59 12.39 -0.63 2.94
CA ILE A 59 11.99 -0.37 4.33
C ILE A 59 12.09 1.13 4.60
N MET A 60 10.95 1.73 4.94
CA MET A 60 10.87 3.11 5.43
C MET A 60 10.70 3.10 6.95
N VAL A 61 11.62 3.71 7.69
CA VAL A 61 11.61 3.83 9.14
C VAL A 61 11.35 5.28 9.55
N LEU A 62 10.31 5.49 10.34
CA LEU A 62 9.95 6.80 10.89
C LEU A 62 9.99 6.73 12.42
N LYS A 63 10.93 7.46 13.01
CA LYS A 63 11.21 7.57 14.45
C LYS A 63 11.13 9.04 14.87
N LEU A 64 9.98 9.67 14.64
CA LEU A 64 9.79 11.10 14.88
C LEU A 64 9.19 11.35 16.28
N VAL A 65 9.87 12.17 17.08
CA VAL A 65 9.43 12.58 18.42
C VAL A 65 8.38 13.70 18.30
N TYR A 66 8.66 14.69 17.46
CA TYR A 66 7.76 15.81 17.19
C TYR A 66 7.98 16.35 15.77
N PHE A 67 6.90 16.78 15.11
CA PHE A 67 6.96 17.42 13.80
C PHE A 67 5.86 18.46 13.61
N ASN A 68 6.14 19.48 12.79
CA ASN A 68 5.17 20.54 12.45
C ASN A 68 4.30 20.17 11.23
N THR A 69 3.27 20.98 10.98
CA THR A 69 2.31 20.78 9.87
C THR A 69 2.99 20.69 8.50
N SER A 70 3.98 21.54 8.21
CA SER A 70 4.69 21.48 6.91
C SER A 70 5.49 20.19 6.75
N THR A 71 6.10 19.66 7.82
CA THR A 71 6.69 18.32 7.78
C THR A 71 5.64 17.24 7.46
N SER A 72 4.43 17.33 8.04
CA SER A 72 3.35 16.36 7.75
C SER A 72 3.04 16.27 6.26
N ASP A 73 2.95 17.40 5.57
CA ASP A 73 2.64 17.46 4.13
C ASP A 73 3.76 16.82 3.30
N TYR A 74 5.02 17.05 3.67
CA TYR A 74 6.18 16.40 3.06
C TYR A 74 6.20 14.88 3.31
N LEU A 75 5.96 14.42 4.54
CA LEU A 75 5.88 12.99 4.85
C LEU A 75 4.75 12.30 4.09
N VAL A 76 3.56 12.89 4.03
CA VAL A 76 2.42 12.34 3.27
C VAL A 76 2.77 12.24 1.78
N THR A 77 3.43 13.25 1.21
CA THR A 77 3.83 13.28 -0.20
C THR A 77 4.94 12.27 -0.49
N MET A 78 5.92 12.14 0.41
CA MET A 78 6.99 11.14 0.34
C MET A 78 6.44 9.71 0.36
N LEU A 79 5.54 9.41 1.31
CA LEU A 79 4.89 8.10 1.43
C LEU A 79 3.99 7.79 0.22
N LYS A 80 3.29 8.79 -0.33
CA LYS A 80 2.54 8.64 -1.61
C LYS A 80 3.45 8.31 -2.79
N ASN A 81 4.67 8.85 -2.84
CA ASN A 81 5.65 8.50 -3.86
C ASN A 81 6.22 7.09 -3.66
N LEU A 82 6.60 6.72 -2.43
CA LEU A 82 7.09 5.37 -2.13
C LEU A 82 6.05 4.28 -2.39
N LYS A 83 4.75 4.57 -2.24
CA LYS A 83 3.64 3.68 -2.65
C LYS A 83 3.53 3.41 -4.16
N LYS A 84 4.32 4.09 -5.00
CA LYS A 84 4.41 3.80 -6.45
C LYS A 84 5.41 2.67 -6.75
N LEU A 85 6.13 2.16 -5.76
CA LEU A 85 6.88 0.91 -5.85
C LEU A 85 5.89 -0.25 -6.05
N LYS A 86 5.57 -0.55 -7.31
CA LYS A 86 4.80 -1.74 -7.67
C LYS A 86 5.70 -2.98 -7.60
N ASP A 87 5.09 -4.12 -7.30
CA ASP A 87 5.54 -5.40 -7.87
C ASP A 87 4.93 -5.51 -9.27
N GLN A 88 5.76 -5.72 -10.29
CA GLN A 88 5.33 -5.93 -11.66
C GLN A 88 6.35 -6.79 -12.44
N PRO A 89 5.86 -7.68 -13.30
CA PRO A 89 6.04 -7.51 -14.73
C PRO A 89 4.99 -6.52 -15.25
N LEU A 90 5.41 -5.58 -16.09
CA LEU A 90 4.45 -4.86 -16.93
C LEU A 90 3.75 -5.90 -17.82
N SER A 91 2.43 -6.01 -17.69
CA SER A 91 1.58 -6.31 -18.83
C SER A 91 0.95 -4.98 -19.24
N ASP A 92 1.49 -4.38 -20.30
CA ASP A 92 0.93 -3.19 -20.94
C ASP A 92 -0.53 -3.46 -21.34
N GLU A 93 -1.51 -2.67 -20.87
CA GLU A 93 -2.80 -2.34 -21.54
C GLU A 93 -3.85 -1.59 -20.67
N ALA A 94 -3.73 -1.51 -19.33
CA ALA A 94 -4.91 -1.23 -18.48
C ALA A 94 -5.19 0.23 -18.01
N ASP A 95 -4.30 1.21 -18.22
CA ASP A 95 -4.44 2.58 -17.64
C ASP A 95 -4.98 3.65 -18.64
N LEU A 96 -5.89 3.26 -19.55
CA LEU A 96 -6.51 4.15 -20.55
C LEU A 96 -8.05 4.21 -20.44
N ALA A 97 -8.60 4.06 -19.23
CA ALA A 97 -10.05 4.11 -18.99
C ALA A 97 -10.45 4.56 -17.58
N GLU A 98 -10.04 5.77 -17.15
CA GLU A 98 -10.76 6.47 -16.07
C GLU A 98 -11.42 7.73 -16.64
N GLN A 99 -12.65 7.54 -17.14
CA GLN A 99 -13.46 8.60 -17.72
C GLN A 99 -13.89 9.58 -16.62
N SER A 100 -13.74 10.88 -16.89
CA SER A 100 -14.08 11.95 -15.94
C SER A 100 -15.54 11.83 -15.50
N PRO A 101 -15.86 11.90 -14.19
CA PRO A 101 -17.23 11.78 -13.72
C PRO A 101 -18.07 13.00 -14.13
N GLU A 102 -19.00 12.81 -15.06
CA GLU A 102 -20.05 13.78 -15.38
C GLU A 102 -20.98 13.97 -14.16
N TRP A 103 -21.13 15.22 -13.72
CA TRP A 103 -22.29 15.64 -12.95
C TRP A 103 -22.69 17.08 -13.26
N GLU A 104 -24.01 17.31 -13.17
CA GLU A 104 -24.75 18.57 -13.36
C GLU A 104 -24.85 19.17 -14.77
N GLU A 105 -25.80 18.62 -15.55
CA GLU A 105 -26.82 19.47 -16.17
C GLU A 105 -28.24 19.00 -15.81
N LYS A 106 -28.72 19.39 -14.62
CA LYS A 106 -30.14 19.22 -14.22
C LYS A 106 -31.00 20.29 -14.88
N SER A 107 -31.36 20.12 -16.15
CA SER A 107 -32.48 20.86 -16.74
C SER A 107 -33.14 20.13 -17.91
N GLY A 108 -34.48 20.14 -17.95
CA GLY A 108 -35.23 19.88 -19.18
C GLY A 108 -35.97 18.55 -19.28
N LEU A 109 -37.23 18.55 -18.83
CA LEU A 109 -38.39 18.00 -19.56
C LEU A 109 -38.30 16.58 -20.18
N ALA A 110 -39.11 15.65 -19.65
CA ALA A 110 -40.34 15.15 -20.31
C ALA A 110 -40.65 13.66 -20.06
N SER A 111 -41.93 13.42 -19.76
CA SER A 111 -42.69 12.21 -20.08
C SER A 111 -42.28 10.86 -19.49
N SER A 112 -42.96 10.49 -18.41
CA SER A 112 -43.24 9.09 -18.08
C SER A 112 -44.00 8.40 -19.23
N LEU A 113 -43.57 7.21 -19.63
CA LEU A 113 -44.36 6.28 -20.43
C LEU A 113 -44.21 4.87 -19.85
N THR A 114 -45.35 4.27 -19.54
CA THR A 114 -45.52 2.96 -18.89
C THR A 114 -45.28 1.81 -19.85
N LEU A 115 -44.78 0.66 -19.35
CA LEU A 115 -45.10 -0.62 -19.96
C LEU A 115 -45.07 -1.78 -18.93
N ASP A 116 -46.20 -2.47 -18.80
CA ASP A 116 -46.38 -3.70 -18.02
C ASP A 116 -46.01 -4.96 -18.82
N ALA A 117 -45.37 -5.95 -18.16
CA ALA A 117 -45.56 -7.41 -18.32
C ALA A 117 -44.53 -8.13 -17.40
N VAL A 118 -44.81 -8.99 -16.40
CA VAL A 118 -45.85 -10.01 -16.09
C VAL A 118 -45.45 -11.45 -16.49
N HIS A 119 -45.58 -12.38 -15.52
CA HIS A 119 -45.17 -13.80 -15.43
C HIS A 119 -43.69 -14.02 -15.01
N SER A 120 -43.32 -14.68 -13.90
CA SER A 120 -43.89 -15.78 -13.06
C SER A 120 -43.68 -17.20 -13.61
N ASN A 121 -43.03 -18.04 -12.78
CA ASN A 121 -42.95 -19.53 -12.70
C ASN A 121 -41.50 -20.04 -12.64
N HIS A 122 -41.17 -21.18 -12.02
CA HIS A 122 -41.68 -21.91 -10.83
C HIS A 122 -40.58 -22.95 -10.45
N HIS A 123 -40.40 -23.28 -9.17
CA HIS A 123 -39.66 -24.50 -8.72
C HIS A 123 -40.53 -25.75 -9.08
N PRO A 124 -40.07 -27.03 -9.17
CA PRO A 124 -39.03 -27.71 -8.36
C PRO A 124 -38.01 -28.51 -9.24
N GLU A 125 -37.33 -29.63 -8.88
CA GLU A 125 -37.53 -30.67 -7.85
C GLU A 125 -36.24 -31.43 -7.44
N GLU A 126 -36.41 -32.43 -6.55
CA GLU A 126 -35.47 -33.14 -5.68
C GLU A 126 -34.85 -34.43 -6.28
N ASN A 127 -33.76 -34.96 -5.69
CA ASN A 127 -33.60 -36.41 -5.40
C ASN A 127 -32.47 -36.72 -4.37
N GLU A 128 -32.44 -37.95 -3.85
CA GLU A 128 -31.92 -38.32 -2.52
C GLU A 128 -30.63 -39.18 -2.46
N ALA A 129 -29.95 -39.09 -1.30
CA ALA A 129 -29.42 -40.18 -0.45
C ALA A 129 -28.21 -41.11 -0.80
N ALA A 130 -27.60 -41.57 0.31
CA ALA A 130 -26.75 -42.76 0.55
C ALA A 130 -25.24 -42.71 0.16
N THR A 131 -24.30 -43.36 0.88
CA THR A 131 -24.22 -43.87 2.28
C THR A 131 -22.74 -44.09 2.67
N GLN A 132 -22.47 -44.02 3.98
CA GLN A 132 -21.23 -44.30 4.74
C GLN A 132 -20.20 -45.31 4.18
N ALA A 133 -18.92 -45.05 4.49
CA ALA A 133 -17.91 -46.07 4.75
C ALA A 133 -17.02 -45.64 5.94
N ASP A 134 -16.84 -46.53 6.91
CA ASP A 134 -16.12 -46.33 8.18
C ASP A 134 -14.78 -47.07 8.16
N ALA A 135 -13.71 -46.44 8.67
CA ALA A 135 -12.42 -47.09 8.91
C ALA A 135 -11.61 -46.35 9.98
N LEU A 136 -11.65 -46.86 11.22
CA LEU A 136 -10.84 -46.40 12.34
C LEU A 136 -9.42 -46.98 12.30
N LEU A 137 -8.40 -46.14 12.52
CA LEU A 137 -7.19 -46.46 13.29
C LEU A 137 -6.38 -45.19 13.61
N SER A 138 -6.17 -44.94 14.90
CA SER A 138 -5.28 -43.91 15.47
C SER A 138 -4.13 -44.62 16.22
N PRO A 139 -3.17 -43.91 16.83
CA PRO A 139 -2.68 -42.54 16.62
C PRO A 139 -1.16 -42.58 16.25
N GLU A 140 -0.34 -41.73 16.89
CA GLU A 140 1.15 -41.69 16.93
C GLU A 140 1.83 -40.63 16.03
N ASP A 141 2.93 -40.09 16.57
CA ASP A 141 3.84 -39.06 16.04
C ASP A 141 3.29 -37.64 15.76
N ALA A 142 3.08 -36.92 16.87
CA ALA A 142 3.19 -35.46 16.90
C ALA A 142 4.67 -35.01 16.97
N ALA A 143 4.92 -33.78 16.50
CA ALA A 143 6.16 -32.98 16.56
C ALA A 143 7.01 -32.96 15.27
N GLY A 144 6.62 -32.06 14.36
CA GLY A 144 7.34 -31.75 13.14
C GLY A 144 6.54 -30.75 12.31
N GLU A 145 6.36 -29.52 12.80
CA GLU A 145 5.78 -28.43 11.99
C GLU A 145 6.77 -28.03 10.89
N GLU A 146 6.79 -28.84 9.82
CA GLU A 146 7.37 -28.45 8.55
C GLU A 146 6.54 -27.30 7.97
N ASN A 147 6.96 -26.10 8.34
CA ASN A 147 6.32 -24.83 8.02
C ASN A 147 6.03 -24.75 6.52
N PRO A 148 4.77 -24.90 6.08
CA PRO A 148 4.47 -25.09 4.66
C PRO A 148 4.82 -23.82 3.92
N GLY A 149 5.61 -23.96 2.86
CA GLY A 149 6.21 -22.83 2.14
C GLY A 149 5.21 -21.72 1.90
N VAL A 150 5.44 -20.57 2.55
CA VAL A 150 4.54 -19.41 2.51
C VAL A 150 4.33 -19.02 1.06
N LYS A 151 3.11 -19.21 0.56
CA LYS A 151 2.67 -18.70 -0.73
C LYS A 151 2.93 -17.20 -0.75
N MET A 152 3.53 -16.71 -1.83
CA MET A 152 3.82 -15.28 -2.05
C MET A 152 2.51 -14.52 -2.30
N ASP A 153 1.70 -14.36 -1.26
CA ASP A 153 0.46 -13.59 -1.30
C ASP A 153 0.78 -12.08 -1.21
N GLY A 154 1.16 -11.49 -2.35
CA GLY A 154 0.90 -10.09 -2.69
C GLY A 154 1.36 -8.97 -1.73
N GLU A 155 2.37 -9.20 -0.87
CA GLU A 155 2.90 -8.13 -0.01
C GLU A 155 3.60 -7.04 -0.82
N HIS A 156 2.98 -5.86 -0.87
CA HIS A 156 3.54 -4.64 -1.47
C HIS A 156 5.01 -4.40 -1.03
N PRO A 157 5.94 -4.07 -1.96
CA PRO A 157 7.38 -4.10 -1.68
C PRO A 157 7.83 -3.01 -0.68
N LEU A 158 7.09 -1.91 -0.54
CA LEU A 158 7.29 -0.95 0.55
C LEU A 158 6.73 -1.47 1.89
N ARG A 159 7.60 -1.61 2.89
CA ARG A 159 7.22 -1.74 4.30
C ARG A 159 7.50 -0.43 5.05
N ILE A 160 6.54 0.05 5.84
CA ILE A 160 6.68 1.26 6.67
C ILE A 160 6.67 0.84 8.14
N LEU A 161 7.71 1.23 8.88
CA LEU A 161 7.85 1.01 10.32
C LEU A 161 7.77 2.35 11.03
N TRP A 162 6.74 2.53 11.86
CA TRP A 162 6.53 3.72 12.68
C TRP A 162 6.85 3.40 14.14
N TYR A 163 7.67 4.25 14.75
CA TYR A 163 8.04 4.15 16.16
C TYR A 163 7.71 5.48 16.85
N TYR A 164 6.91 5.41 17.90
CA TYR A 164 6.89 6.45 18.92
C TYR A 164 8.08 6.20 19.85
N GLU A 165 8.91 7.22 20.03
CA GLU A 165 9.99 7.25 21.02
C GLU A 165 9.54 8.27 22.08
N GLU A 166 9.26 7.80 23.31
CA GLU A 166 9.02 8.68 24.45
C GLU A 166 10.35 9.36 24.87
N GLU A 167 10.28 10.59 25.38
CA GLU A 167 11.46 11.43 25.72
C GLU A 167 12.37 10.85 26.83
#